data_AF-A0A495IVN6-F1
#
_entry.id   AF-A0A495IVN6-F1
#
_cell.length_a   1.000
_cell.length_b   1.000
_cell.length_c   1.000
_cell.angle_alpha   90.00
_cell.angle_beta   90.00
_cell.angle_gamma   90.00
#
_symmetry.space_group_name_H-M   'P 1'
#
loop_
_entity.id
_entity.type
_entity.pdbx_description
1 polymer ?
#
loop_
_entity_poly.entity_id
_entity_poly.type
_entity_poly.pdbx_seq_one_letter_code
_entity_poly.pdbx_strand_id
1 'polypeptide(L)'
;MKTLNQNSTAIFCRLIELMNGNEHLKITNDPFMPLTIEKIGEDIITPIGVGCAYSLCHYYEQNGDLMQDPEMCFLILDNRADDVKELSKVTIAPFMFQQANLGIYQESIEFANQIMGEVHTEMQADHAEFADMWLGNIKLQGFLK
;
A
#
# COMPACT_ATOMS: atom_id res chain seq x y z
N MET A 1 8.70 11.52 -6.73
CA MET A 1 8.08 10.77 -5.62
C MET A 1 9.11 9.84 -5.00
N LYS A 2 9.07 9.69 -3.69
CA LYS A 2 9.78 8.66 -2.93
C LYS A 2 9.08 7.32 -3.11
N THR A 3 9.87 6.26 -3.09
CA THR A 3 9.40 4.89 -3.23
C THR A 3 9.80 4.12 -1.98
N LEU A 4 9.13 3.00 -1.74
CA LEU A 4 9.51 2.08 -0.67
C LEU A 4 10.96 1.63 -0.81
N ASN A 5 11.61 1.40 0.33
CA ASN A 5 12.94 0.78 0.33
C ASN A 5 12.87 -0.71 -0.05
N GLN A 6 14.02 -1.33 -0.33
CA GLN A 6 14.07 -2.72 -0.80
C GLN A 6 13.42 -3.74 0.15
N ASN A 7 13.55 -3.55 1.47
CA ASN A 7 12.96 -4.46 2.45
C ASN A 7 11.43 -4.35 2.44
N SER A 8 10.91 -3.12 2.43
CA SER A 8 9.48 -2.84 2.36
C SER A 8 8.87 -3.29 1.04
N THR A 9 9.57 -3.10 -0.09
CA THR A 9 9.18 -3.63 -1.39
C THR A 9 9.03 -5.15 -1.35
N ALA A 10 10.00 -5.86 -0.73
CA ALA A 10 9.90 -7.31 -0.58
C ALA A 10 8.68 -7.74 0.26
N ILE A 11 8.41 -7.04 1.36
CA ILE A 11 7.24 -7.29 2.23
C ILE A 11 5.95 -7.06 1.46
N PHE A 12 5.84 -5.92 0.77
CA PHE A 12 4.66 -5.57 -0.01
C PHE A 12 4.40 -6.59 -1.12
N CYS A 13 5.42 -6.95 -1.91
CA CYS A 13 5.28 -7.97 -2.95
C CYS A 13 4.80 -9.31 -2.39
N ARG A 14 5.32 -9.74 -1.21
CA ARG A 14 4.84 -10.95 -0.55
C ARG A 14 3.37 -10.87 -0.14
N LEU A 15 2.91 -9.72 0.34
CA LEU A 15 1.49 -9.51 0.67
C LEU A 15 0.60 -9.63 -0.58
N ILE A 16 1.02 -9.06 -1.71
CA ILE A 16 0.29 -9.18 -2.98
C ILE A 16 0.32 -10.62 -3.51
N GLU A 17 1.44 -11.33 -3.39
CA GLU A 17 1.53 -12.76 -3.73
C GLU A 17 0.51 -13.60 -2.93
N LEU A 18 0.30 -13.29 -1.64
CA LEU A 18 -0.70 -13.98 -0.81
C LEU A 18 -2.14 -13.76 -1.29
N MET A 19 -2.42 -12.68 -2.02
CA MET A 19 -3.74 -12.46 -2.62
C MET A 19 -4.06 -13.52 -3.69
N ASN A 20 -3.04 -14.21 -4.24
CA ASN A 20 -3.19 -15.30 -5.20
C ASN A 20 -4.09 -14.95 -6.40
N GLY A 21 -3.94 -13.73 -6.92
CA GLY A 21 -4.71 -13.20 -8.06
C GLY A 21 -6.13 -12.71 -7.72
N ASN A 22 -6.56 -12.77 -6.46
CA ASN A 22 -7.82 -12.15 -6.03
C ASN A 22 -7.65 -10.63 -5.87
N GLU A 23 -8.76 -9.89 -5.91
CA GLU A 23 -8.78 -8.44 -5.69
C GLU A 23 -8.82 -8.06 -4.20
N HIS A 24 -9.11 -9.01 -3.31
CA HIS A 24 -9.26 -8.78 -1.88
C HIS A 24 -8.64 -9.92 -1.07
N LEU A 25 -7.97 -9.57 0.03
CA LEU A 25 -7.45 -10.51 1.02
C LEU A 25 -7.60 -9.91 2.42
N LYS A 26 -8.12 -10.71 3.37
CA LYS A 26 -8.10 -10.38 4.79
C LYS A 26 -7.25 -11.38 5.56
N ILE A 27 -6.24 -10.89 6.28
CA ILE A 27 -5.34 -11.67 7.12
C ILE A 27 -5.67 -11.39 8.58
N THR A 28 -6.12 -12.41 9.32
CA THR A 28 -6.35 -12.32 10.76
C THR A 28 -5.13 -12.84 11.51
N ASN A 29 -4.68 -12.13 12.54
CA ASN A 29 -3.45 -12.46 13.27
C ASN A 29 -3.49 -11.95 14.72
N ASP A 30 -4.24 -12.65 15.58
CA ASP A 30 -4.38 -12.26 16.99
C ASP A 30 -3.01 -12.19 17.71
N PRO A 31 -2.80 -11.19 18.59
CA PRO A 31 -3.76 -10.21 19.09
C PRO A 31 -3.86 -8.92 18.26
N PHE A 32 -3.28 -8.87 17.05
CA PHE A 32 -3.27 -7.68 16.21
C PHE A 32 -4.57 -7.53 15.42
N MET A 33 -4.89 -6.29 15.04
CA MET A 33 -6.01 -6.00 14.16
C MET A 33 -5.83 -6.71 12.81
N PRO A 34 -6.89 -7.26 12.21
CA PRO A 34 -6.80 -7.87 10.88
C PRO A 34 -6.24 -6.87 9.85
N LEU A 35 -5.43 -7.37 8.92
CA LEU A 35 -4.96 -6.61 7.76
C LEU A 35 -5.81 -6.96 6.55
N THR A 36 -6.49 -5.99 6.00
CA THR A 36 -7.22 -6.07 4.73
C THR A 36 -6.35 -5.49 3.61
N ILE A 37 -6.32 -6.16 2.46
CA ILE A 37 -5.57 -5.76 1.28
C ILE A 37 -6.51 -5.81 0.09
N GLU A 38 -6.60 -4.73 -0.67
CA GLU A 38 -7.53 -4.59 -1.77
C GLU A 38 -6.83 -3.99 -3.00
N LYS A 39 -7.09 -4.56 -4.17
CA LYS A 39 -6.75 -3.93 -5.44
C LYS A 39 -7.84 -2.91 -5.76
N ILE A 40 -7.46 -1.64 -5.78
CA ILE A 40 -8.40 -0.51 -5.90
C ILE A 40 -8.27 0.23 -7.24
N GLY A 41 -7.29 -0.14 -8.07
CA GLY A 41 -7.11 0.45 -9.38
C GLY A 41 -6.20 -0.37 -10.29
N GLU A 42 -6.48 -0.28 -11.59
CA GLU A 42 -5.77 -0.93 -12.68
C GLU A 42 -5.47 0.08 -13.79
N ASP A 43 -4.53 -0.30 -14.66
CA ASP A 43 -4.16 0.47 -15.86
C ASP A 43 -3.82 1.94 -15.59
N ILE A 44 -3.22 2.23 -14.43
CA ILE A 44 -2.87 3.58 -14.04
C ILE A 44 -1.64 4.03 -14.84
N ILE A 45 -1.83 5.01 -15.71
CA ILE A 45 -0.79 5.59 -16.55
C ILE A 45 0.05 6.56 -15.72
N THR A 46 1.36 6.35 -15.73
CA THR A 46 2.36 7.21 -15.08
C THR A 46 3.44 7.62 -16.08
N PRO A 47 4.28 8.62 -15.77
CA PRO A 47 5.40 9.01 -16.63
C PRO A 47 6.43 7.90 -16.89
N ILE A 48 6.46 6.83 -16.07
CA ILE A 48 7.47 5.77 -16.11
C ILE A 48 6.90 4.38 -16.40
N GLY A 49 5.59 4.27 -16.69
CA GLY A 49 4.93 3.00 -17.00
C GLY A 49 3.48 2.96 -16.58
N VAL A 50 2.87 1.78 -16.70
CA VAL A 50 1.49 1.50 -16.28
C VAL A 50 1.52 0.68 -15.00
N GLY A 51 0.68 1.04 -14.04
CA GLY A 51 0.66 0.43 -12.71
C GLY A 51 -0.74 0.06 -12.23
N CYS A 52 -0.78 -0.50 -11.02
CA CYS A 52 -2.01 -0.78 -10.27
C CYS A 52 -2.00 -0.01 -8.95
N ALA A 53 -3.16 0.17 -8.35
CA ALA A 53 -3.29 0.72 -7.01
C ALA A 53 -3.81 -0.34 -6.02
N TYR A 54 -3.24 -0.36 -4.83
CA TYR A 54 -3.65 -1.24 -3.74
C TYR A 54 -3.86 -0.45 -2.44
N SER A 55 -4.91 -0.77 -1.69
CA SER A 55 -5.13 -0.34 -0.32
C SER A 55 -4.68 -1.43 0.65
N LEU A 56 -3.94 -1.05 1.69
CA LEU A 56 -3.68 -1.87 2.88
C LEU A 56 -4.31 -1.17 4.06
N CYS A 57 -5.15 -1.87 4.82
CA CYS A 57 -5.90 -1.29 5.92
C CYS A 57 -5.98 -2.22 7.13
N HIS A 58 -5.72 -1.67 8.32
CA HIS A 58 -6.14 -2.27 9.57
C HIS A 58 -7.49 -1.69 10.01
N TYR A 59 -8.37 -2.55 10.52
CA TYR A 59 -9.65 -2.13 11.08
C TYR A 59 -9.77 -2.49 12.55
N TYR A 60 -10.30 -1.56 13.33
CA TYR A 60 -10.89 -1.83 14.65
C TYR A 60 -12.37 -1.47 14.65
N GLU A 61 -13.09 -1.94 15.67
CA GLU A 61 -14.49 -1.56 15.89
C GLU A 61 -14.58 -0.44 16.93
N GLN A 62 -15.30 0.62 16.61
CA GLN A 62 -15.62 1.71 17.52
C GLN A 62 -17.13 1.98 17.46
N ASN A 63 -17.82 1.84 18.60
CA ASN A 63 -19.27 2.00 18.68
C ASN A 63 -20.08 1.15 17.69
N GLY A 64 -19.53 0.01 17.25
CA GLY A 64 -20.16 -0.86 16.25
C GLY A 64 -19.77 -0.56 14.80
N ASP A 65 -19.01 0.52 14.54
CA ASP A 65 -18.53 0.88 13.21
C ASP A 65 -17.07 0.43 13.02
N LEU A 66 -16.75 -0.05 11.81
CA LEU A 66 -15.37 -0.36 11.42
C LEU A 66 -14.62 0.93 11.07
N MET A 67 -13.45 1.10 11.68
CA MET A 67 -12.65 2.31 11.59
C MET A 67 -11.22 1.97 11.12
N GLN A 68 -10.71 2.70 10.14
CA GLN A 68 -9.35 2.55 9.61
C GLN A 68 -8.29 2.99 10.64
N ASP A 69 -7.29 2.13 10.91
CA ASP A 69 -6.16 2.42 11.81
C ASP A 69 -4.87 1.62 11.52
N PRO A 70 -4.04 2.06 10.55
CA PRO A 70 -4.32 3.04 9.51
C PRO A 70 -4.81 2.36 8.21
N GLU A 71 -5.20 3.18 7.23
CA GLU A 71 -5.26 2.81 5.81
C GLU A 71 -4.16 3.54 5.02
N MET A 72 -3.52 2.83 4.10
CA MET A 72 -2.54 3.38 3.16
C MET A 72 -2.81 2.85 1.76
N CYS A 73 -2.77 3.73 0.76
CA CYS A 73 -2.84 3.31 -0.65
C CYS A 73 -1.51 3.47 -1.36
N PHE A 74 -1.23 2.55 -2.28
CA PHE A 74 0.05 2.39 -2.95
C PHE A 74 -0.13 2.23 -4.45
N LEU A 75 0.65 2.98 -5.22
CA LEU A 75 0.83 2.80 -6.65
C LEU A 75 2.01 1.86 -6.88
N ILE A 76 1.78 0.74 -7.56
CA ILE A 76 2.81 -0.23 -7.92
C ILE A 76 3.00 -0.30 -9.43
N LEU A 77 4.26 -0.19 -9.85
CA LEU A 77 4.72 -0.52 -11.19
C LEU A 77 5.63 -1.72 -11.08
N ASP A 78 5.18 -2.85 -11.60
CA ASP A 78 5.92 -4.11 -11.57
C ASP A 78 6.44 -4.45 -12.97
N ASN A 79 7.73 -4.15 -13.22
CA ASN A 79 8.38 -4.39 -14.51
C ASN A 79 9.20 -5.68 -14.52
N ARG A 80 8.95 -6.63 -13.60
CA ARG A 80 9.73 -7.86 -13.46
C ARG A 80 9.62 -8.84 -14.62
N ALA A 81 8.60 -8.71 -15.48
CA ALA A 81 8.30 -9.69 -16.53
C ALA A 81 8.34 -11.12 -15.95
N ASP A 82 9.18 -12.01 -16.50
CA ASP A 82 9.29 -13.40 -16.05
C ASP A 82 10.19 -13.60 -14.81
N ASP A 83 10.98 -12.60 -14.41
CA ASP A 83 11.89 -12.71 -13.25
C ASP A 83 11.29 -12.09 -11.98
N VAL A 84 10.40 -12.86 -11.34
CA VAL A 84 9.71 -12.49 -10.11
C VAL A 84 10.67 -12.14 -8.94
N LYS A 85 11.96 -12.51 -9.01
CA LYS A 85 12.93 -12.24 -7.93
C LYS A 85 13.61 -10.89 -8.08
N GLU A 86 13.52 -10.23 -9.23
CA GLU A 86 14.22 -8.97 -9.51
C GLU A 86 13.48 -7.75 -8.91
N LEU A 87 13.46 -7.65 -7.58
CA LEU A 87 12.75 -6.58 -6.86
C LEU A 87 13.22 -5.16 -7.23
N SER A 88 14.42 -4.98 -7.80
CA SER A 88 14.89 -3.69 -8.30
C SER A 88 14.07 -3.14 -9.47
N LYS A 89 13.25 -3.97 -10.13
CA LYS A 89 12.32 -3.56 -11.19
C LYS A 89 10.92 -3.24 -10.69
N VAL A 90 10.69 -3.31 -9.37
CA VAL A 90 9.41 -2.97 -8.75
C VAL A 90 9.51 -1.60 -8.13
N THR A 91 8.62 -0.69 -8.56
CA THR A 91 8.48 0.63 -7.98
C THR A 91 7.17 0.70 -7.22
N ILE A 92 7.22 1.00 -5.92
CA ILE A 92 6.02 1.18 -5.10
C ILE A 92 6.08 2.55 -4.45
N ALA A 93 5.07 3.37 -4.68
CA ALA A 93 4.94 4.70 -4.09
C ALA A 93 3.61 4.79 -3.32
N PRO A 94 3.64 5.05 -2.00
CA PRO A 94 2.41 5.36 -1.29
C PRO A 94 1.89 6.73 -1.74
N PHE A 95 0.56 6.85 -1.77
CA PHE A 95 -0.11 8.06 -2.23
C PHE A 95 -1.27 8.53 -1.37
N MET A 96 -1.81 7.69 -0.47
CA MET A 96 -2.87 8.09 0.46
C MET A 96 -2.58 7.51 1.84
N PHE A 97 -2.86 8.30 2.88
CA PHE A 97 -2.89 7.89 4.27
C PHE A 97 -4.21 8.33 4.91
N GLN A 98 -4.84 7.43 5.66
CA GLN A 98 -6.03 7.72 6.45
C GLN A 98 -5.94 7.10 7.83
N GLN A 99 -6.34 7.87 8.84
CA GLN A 99 -6.45 7.42 10.22
C GLN A 99 -7.73 8.00 10.84
N ALA A 100 -8.71 7.13 11.04
CA ALA A 100 -10.08 7.54 11.29
C ALA A 100 -10.30 8.13 12.70
N ASN A 101 -9.64 7.60 13.74
CA ASN A 101 -9.77 8.14 15.11
C ASN A 101 -9.26 9.58 15.26
N LEU A 102 -8.33 10.01 14.40
CA LEU A 102 -7.77 11.37 14.40
C LEU A 102 -8.41 12.27 13.34
N GLY A 103 -9.35 11.75 12.53
CA GLY A 103 -9.95 12.49 11.42
C GLY A 103 -8.93 12.90 10.34
N ILE A 104 -7.87 12.11 10.16
CA ILE A 104 -6.81 12.38 9.18
C ILE A 104 -7.15 11.69 7.87
N TYR A 105 -7.15 12.46 6.78
CA TYR A 105 -7.17 11.98 5.40
C TYR A 105 -6.18 12.82 4.59
N GLN A 106 -5.24 12.16 3.92
CA GLN A 106 -4.18 12.80 3.14
C GLN A 106 -3.98 12.05 1.84
N GLU A 107 -4.01 12.77 0.72
CA GLU A 107 -3.75 12.23 -0.61
C GLU A 107 -2.64 13.06 -1.26
N SER A 108 -1.50 12.43 -1.51
CA SER A 108 -0.27 13.08 -1.94
C SER A 108 0.01 12.95 -3.44
N ILE A 109 -0.76 12.13 -4.16
CA ILE A 109 -0.70 12.00 -5.62
C ILE A 109 -2.12 12.06 -6.15
N GLU A 110 -2.39 12.97 -7.07
CA GLU A 110 -3.68 13.08 -7.72
C GLU A 110 -3.82 12.05 -8.85
N PHE A 111 -5.03 11.54 -9.05
CA PHE A 111 -5.35 10.69 -10.19
C PHE A 111 -6.60 11.20 -10.90
N ALA A 112 -6.51 11.38 -12.21
CA ALA A 112 -7.62 11.77 -13.07
C ALA A 112 -7.74 10.78 -14.23
N ASN A 113 -8.88 10.09 -14.35
CA ASN A 113 -9.12 9.09 -15.39
C ASN A 113 -7.99 8.05 -15.52
N GLN A 114 -7.55 7.49 -14.38
CA GLN A 114 -6.42 6.55 -14.30
C GLN A 114 -5.07 7.15 -14.76
N ILE A 115 -4.94 8.47 -14.88
CA ILE A 115 -3.67 9.13 -15.18
C ILE A 115 -3.15 9.79 -13.91
N MET A 116 -1.90 9.48 -13.57
CA MET A 116 -1.18 10.12 -12.48
C MET A 116 -0.97 11.61 -12.78
N GLY A 117 -1.42 12.46 -11.86
CA GLY A 117 -1.33 13.91 -11.91
C GLY A 117 -0.20 14.46 -11.03
N GLU A 118 -0.50 15.56 -10.35
CA GLU A 118 0.47 16.27 -9.51
C GLU A 118 0.84 15.48 -8.24
N VAL A 119 2.05 15.73 -7.73
CA VAL A 119 2.59 15.08 -6.54
C VAL A 119 2.92 16.12 -5.48
N HIS A 120 2.24 16.06 -4.35
CA HIS A 120 2.56 16.86 -3.17
C HIS A 120 3.79 16.26 -2.47
N THR A 121 4.97 16.72 -2.87
CA THR A 121 6.25 16.02 -2.65
C THR A 121 6.61 15.81 -1.16
N GLU A 122 6.35 16.78 -0.28
CA GLU A 122 6.64 16.66 1.16
C GLU A 122 5.75 15.60 1.81
N MET A 123 4.42 15.75 1.69
CA MET A 123 3.44 14.76 2.16
C MET A 123 3.70 13.36 1.59
N GLN A 124 4.07 13.25 0.32
CA GLN A 124 4.38 11.96 -0.30
C GLN A 124 5.66 11.33 0.28
N ALA A 125 6.63 12.14 0.69
CA ALA A 125 7.81 11.65 1.41
C ALA A 125 7.45 11.16 2.81
N ASP A 126 6.59 11.88 3.54
CA ASP A 126 6.10 11.47 4.86
C ASP A 126 5.32 10.14 4.77
N HIS A 127 4.47 9.98 3.75
CA HIS A 127 3.79 8.72 3.46
C HIS A 127 4.78 7.57 3.21
N ALA A 128 5.88 7.81 2.49
CA ALA A 128 6.90 6.80 2.23
C ALA A 128 7.67 6.38 3.49
N GLU A 129 8.04 7.34 4.34
CA GLU A 129 8.71 7.06 5.62
C GLU A 129 7.80 6.27 6.57
N PHE A 130 6.54 6.67 6.68
CA PHE A 130 5.55 5.95 7.46
C PHE A 130 5.32 4.53 6.93
N ALA A 131 5.13 4.38 5.61
CA ALA A 131 4.92 3.08 4.98
C ALA A 131 6.07 2.12 5.24
N ASP A 132 7.32 2.58 5.14
CA ASP A 132 8.50 1.75 5.37
C ASP A 132 8.55 1.23 6.81
N MET A 133 8.29 2.10 7.79
CA MET A 133 8.19 1.71 9.19
C MET A 133 7.03 0.72 9.40
N TRP A 134 5.85 1.03 8.87
CA TRP A 134 4.63 0.26 9.10
C TRP A 134 4.68 -1.14 8.45
N LEU A 135 5.18 -1.27 7.23
CA LEU A 135 5.41 -2.57 6.59
C LEU A 135 6.41 -3.42 7.38
N GLY A 136 7.44 -2.78 7.96
CA GLY A 136 8.33 -3.44 8.91
C GLY A 136 7.57 -4.02 10.11
N ASN A 137 6.64 -3.26 10.69
CA ASN A 137 5.80 -3.72 11.80
C ASN A 137 4.89 -4.87 11.38
N ILE A 138 4.22 -4.79 10.22
CA ILE A 138 3.37 -5.87 9.69
C ILE A 138 4.15 -7.18 9.61
N LYS A 139 5.40 -7.13 9.12
CA LYS A 139 6.27 -8.32 9.09
C LYS A 139 6.60 -8.81 10.51
N LEU A 140 7.03 -7.93 11.40
CA LEU A 140 7.41 -8.29 12.78
C LEU A 140 6.25 -8.87 13.59
N GLN A 141 5.02 -8.42 13.31
CA GLN A 141 3.79 -8.91 13.93
C GLN A 141 3.37 -10.29 13.41
N GLY A 142 3.97 -10.79 12.32
CA GLY A 142 3.74 -12.15 11.83
C GLY A 142 2.62 -12.29 10.80
N PHE A 143 2.25 -11.21 10.11
CA PHE A 143 1.31 -11.26 8.98
C PHE A 143 1.88 -11.96 7.75
N LEU A 144 3.21 -12.04 7.65
CA LEU A 144 3.94 -12.82 6.65
C LEU A 144 4.65 -13.99 7.35
N LYS A 145 4.05 -15.17 7.31
CA LYS A 145 4.64 -16.42 7.84
C LYS A 145 5.43 -17.16 6.76
#